data_AF-A0A9D7D6R2-F1
#
_entry.id   AF-A0A9D7D6R2-F1
#
_cell.length_a   1.000
_cell.length_b   1.000
_cell.length_c   1.000
_cell.angle_alpha   90.00
_cell.angle_beta   90.00
_cell.angle_gamma   90.00
#
_symmetry.space_group_name_H-M   'P 1'
#
loop_
_entity.id
_entity.type
_entity.pdbx_description
1 polymer ?
#
loop_
_entity_poly.entity_id
_entity_poly.type
_entity_poly.pdbx_seq_one_letter_code
_entity_poly.pdbx_strand_id
1 'polypeptide(L)'
;MKRVVILYALGLAAGAFALQWLQYNYLVRVFSTEIYIGLIAVAFAGLGVWAGMRLARRPASATFEKNTAAIASLGITVREQEVLGLLAAGKSNKEIADKLGISPNTVKTQIASLYHKLEVQRRTQAVQKARELALIP
;
A
#
# COMPACT_ATOMS: atom_id res chain seq x y z
N MET A 1 10.43 -13.41 -83.00
CA MET A 1 11.44 -13.10 -81.96
C MET A 1 11.01 -11.98 -81.01
N LYS A 2 10.58 -10.79 -81.48
CA LYS A 2 10.17 -9.67 -80.59
C LYS A 2 9.06 -10.01 -79.57
N ARG A 3 8.04 -10.80 -79.95
CA ARG A 3 6.95 -11.22 -79.04
C ARG A 3 7.43 -12.06 -77.86
N VAL A 4 8.43 -12.91 -78.08
CA VAL A 4 9.01 -13.77 -77.05
C VAL A 4 9.77 -12.91 -76.04
N VAL A 5 10.57 -11.95 -76.53
CA VAL A 5 11.29 -10.98 -75.67
C VAL A 5 10.33 -10.15 -74.81
N ILE A 6 9.20 -9.71 -75.38
CA ILE A 6 8.18 -8.94 -74.64
C ILE A 6 7.52 -9.79 -73.55
N LEU A 7 7.20 -11.06 -73.82
CA LEU A 7 6.60 -11.96 -72.84
C LEU A 7 7.53 -12.23 -71.65
N TYR A 8 8.83 -12.45 -71.90
CA TYR A 8 9.80 -12.63 -70.82
C TYR A 8 10.03 -11.35 -70.02
N ALA A 9 10.06 -10.18 -70.67
CA ALA A 9 10.21 -8.89 -69.99
C ALA A 9 9.01 -8.57 -69.07
N LEU A 10 7.79 -8.84 -69.54
CA LEU A 10 6.57 -8.68 -68.74
C LEU A 10 6.54 -9.64 -67.55
N GLY A 11 6.95 -10.89 -67.75
CA GLY A 11 7.05 -11.88 -66.67
C GLY A 11 8.04 -11.46 -65.59
N LEU A 12 9.21 -10.95 -65.97
CA LEU A 12 10.21 -10.43 -65.03
C LEU A 12 9.72 -9.19 -64.27
N ALA A 13 9.09 -8.25 -64.96
CA ALA A 13 8.54 -7.05 -64.34
C ALA A 13 7.43 -7.38 -63.33
N ALA A 14 6.52 -8.30 -63.69
CA ALA A 14 5.47 -8.77 -62.80
C ALA A 14 6.04 -9.53 -61.59
N GLY A 15 7.07 -10.36 -61.79
CA GLY A 15 7.75 -11.07 -60.71
C GLY A 15 8.45 -10.13 -59.74
N ALA A 16 9.19 -9.13 -60.25
CA ALA A 16 9.85 -8.12 -59.43
C ALA A 16 8.84 -7.27 -58.63
N PHE A 17 7.73 -6.88 -59.28
CA PHE A 17 6.66 -6.15 -58.63
C PHE A 17 5.98 -6.98 -57.52
N ALA A 18 5.71 -8.25 -57.77
CA ALA A 18 5.14 -9.15 -56.77
C ALA A 18 6.08 -9.36 -55.57
N LEU A 19 7.39 -9.48 -55.81
CA LEU A 19 8.39 -9.59 -54.74
C LEU A 19 8.49 -8.30 -53.91
N GLN A 20 8.49 -7.13 -54.54
CA GLN A 20 8.44 -5.85 -53.83
C GLN A 20 7.16 -5.69 -53.01
N TRP A 21 6.03 -6.08 -53.58
CA TRP A 21 4.73 -6.04 -52.90
C TRP A 21 4.71 -6.95 -51.67
N LEU A 22 5.27 -8.17 -51.78
CA LEU A 22 5.35 -9.13 -50.68
C LEU A 22 6.30 -8.62 -49.59
N GLN A 23 7.44 -8.04 -49.97
CA GLN A 23 8.42 -7.47 -49.04
C GLN A 23 7.86 -6.26 -48.30
N TYR A 24 7.10 -5.40 -48.97
CA TYR A 24 6.38 -4.28 -48.34
C TYR A 24 5.35 -4.78 -47.32
N ASN A 25 4.55 -5.78 -47.67
CA ASN A 25 3.55 -6.34 -46.77
C ASN A 25 4.19 -7.07 -45.57
N TYR A 26 5.36 -7.69 -45.76
CA TYR A 26 6.10 -8.35 -44.68
C TYR A 26 6.78 -7.33 -43.76
N LEU A 27 7.38 -6.26 -44.29
CA LEU A 27 7.91 -5.15 -43.48
C LEU A 27 6.80 -4.50 -42.65
N VAL A 28 5.65 -4.17 -43.26
CA VAL A 28 4.52 -3.56 -42.55
C VAL A 28 3.99 -4.47 -41.43
N ARG A 29 3.99 -5.79 -41.62
CA ARG A 29 3.52 -6.77 -40.62
C ARG A 29 4.52 -7.03 -39.49
N VAL A 30 5.83 -6.96 -39.72
CA VAL A 30 6.86 -7.09 -38.67
C VAL A 30 7.00 -5.79 -37.86
N PHE A 31 7.04 -4.63 -38.53
CA PHE A 31 7.04 -3.32 -37.84
C PHE A 31 5.79 -3.13 -36.98
N SER A 32 4.64 -3.68 -37.40
CA SER A 32 3.42 -3.62 -36.61
C SER A 32 3.56 -4.30 -35.24
N THR A 33 4.20 -5.48 -35.16
CA THR A 33 4.29 -6.25 -33.91
C THR A 33 5.14 -5.54 -32.85
N GLU A 34 6.27 -4.94 -33.25
CA GLU A 34 7.13 -4.18 -32.34
C GLU A 34 6.43 -2.91 -31.83
N ILE A 35 5.68 -2.23 -32.70
CA ILE A 35 4.88 -1.06 -32.33
C ILE A 35 3.77 -1.45 -31.36
N TYR A 36 3.10 -2.60 -31.55
CA TYR A 36 2.08 -3.08 -30.61
C TYR A 36 2.66 -3.38 -29.23
N ILE A 37 3.82 -4.06 -29.15
CA ILE A 37 4.49 -4.33 -27.87
C ILE A 37 4.88 -3.02 -27.19
N GLY A 38 5.41 -2.05 -27.95
CA GLY A 38 5.76 -0.72 -27.43
C GLY A 38 4.55 0.04 -26.87
N LEU A 39 3.43 0.06 -27.60
CA LEU A 39 2.20 0.72 -27.16
C LEU A 39 1.62 0.06 -25.90
N ILE A 40 1.61 -1.28 -25.85
CA ILE A 40 1.18 -2.03 -24.67
C ILE A 40 2.09 -1.71 -23.48
N ALA A 41 3.41 -1.72 -23.65
CA ALA A 41 4.36 -1.41 -22.59
C ALA A 41 4.15 0.01 -22.01
N VAL A 42 3.96 1.01 -22.88
CA VAL A 42 3.70 2.40 -22.46
C VAL A 42 2.37 2.50 -21.72
N ALA A 43 1.32 1.84 -22.20
CA ALA A 43 0.02 1.83 -21.55
C ALA A 43 0.08 1.18 -20.15
N PHE A 44 0.75 0.03 -20.03
CA PHE A 44 0.92 -0.67 -18.75
C PHE A 44 1.82 0.10 -17.78
N ALA A 45 2.90 0.73 -18.26
CA ALA A 45 3.75 1.57 -17.42
C ALA A 45 2.98 2.80 -16.89
N GLY A 46 2.20 3.46 -17.77
CA GLY A 46 1.36 4.58 -17.37
C GLY A 46 0.28 4.19 -16.36
N LEU A 47 -0.43 3.08 -16.60
CA LEU A 47 -1.41 2.54 -15.66
C LEU A 47 -0.77 2.12 -14.34
N GLY A 48 0.40 1.48 -14.38
CA GLY A 48 1.13 1.04 -13.20
C GLY A 48 1.59 2.21 -12.33
N VAL A 49 2.15 3.26 -12.94
CA VAL A 49 2.56 4.49 -12.24
C VAL A 49 1.34 5.23 -11.67
N TRP A 50 0.26 5.36 -12.45
CA TRP A 50 -0.97 6.00 -11.98
C TRP A 50 -1.64 5.24 -10.83
N ALA A 51 -1.79 3.92 -10.98
CA ALA A 51 -2.36 3.05 -9.95
C ALA A 51 -1.46 3.03 -8.71
N GLY A 52 -0.14 2.95 -8.92
CA GLY A 52 0.87 3.05 -7.86
C GLY A 52 0.73 4.34 -7.08
N MET A 53 0.67 5.51 -7.72
CA MET A 53 0.49 6.78 -7.03
C MET A 53 -0.88 6.91 -6.35
N ARG A 54 -1.94 6.34 -6.95
CA ARG A 54 -3.31 6.41 -6.42
C ARG A 54 -3.51 5.50 -5.20
N LEU A 55 -2.92 4.30 -5.19
CA LEU A 55 -3.00 3.35 -4.07
C LEU A 55 -1.88 3.54 -3.02
N ALA A 56 -0.71 4.07 -3.41
CA ALA A 56 0.39 4.36 -2.48
C ALA A 56 0.15 5.63 -1.65
N ARG A 57 -0.91 6.39 -1.93
CA ARG A 57 -1.58 7.19 -0.89
C ARG A 57 -2.22 6.24 0.12
N ARG A 58 -1.39 5.52 0.88
CA ARG A 58 -1.77 5.12 2.23
C ARG A 58 -2.27 6.40 2.88
N PRO A 59 -3.51 6.45 3.41
CA PRO A 59 -3.86 7.54 4.29
C PRO A 59 -2.74 7.58 5.33
N ALA A 60 -1.96 8.66 5.35
CA ALA A 60 -1.02 8.91 6.42
C ALA A 60 -1.80 8.63 7.69
N SER A 61 -1.32 7.66 8.47
CA SER A 61 -1.96 7.12 9.68
C SER A 61 -2.85 8.21 10.26
N ALA A 62 -4.17 8.06 10.14
CA ALA A 62 -5.11 9.08 10.61
C ALA A 62 -4.61 9.48 11.99
N THR A 63 -4.09 10.70 12.10
CA THR A 63 -3.30 11.09 13.26
C THR A 63 -4.26 10.97 14.41
N PHE A 64 -4.05 9.95 15.23
CA PHE A 64 -4.94 9.67 16.33
C PHE A 64 -4.85 10.88 17.26
N GLU A 65 -5.81 11.80 17.12
CA GLU A 65 -5.92 12.97 17.98
C GLU A 65 -6.37 12.47 19.34
N LYS A 66 -5.39 12.27 20.22
CA LYS A 66 -5.64 11.94 21.62
C LYS A 66 -6.56 12.98 22.20
N ASN A 67 -7.68 12.53 22.76
CA ASN A 67 -8.62 13.41 23.43
C ASN A 67 -8.01 13.94 24.74
N THR A 68 -7.28 15.05 24.61
CA THR A 68 -6.53 15.67 25.72
C THR A 68 -7.47 16.20 26.80
N ALA A 69 -8.71 16.57 26.42
CA ALA A 69 -9.75 16.96 27.38
C ALA A 69 -10.20 15.78 28.25
N ALA A 70 -10.41 14.59 27.66
CA ALA A 70 -10.76 13.39 28.41
C ALA A 70 -9.61 12.94 29.35
N ILE A 71 -8.36 13.08 28.90
CA ILE A 71 -7.18 12.82 29.74
C ILE A 71 -7.17 13.74 30.97
N ALA A 72 -7.42 15.03 30.76
CA ALA A 72 -7.42 16.03 31.82
C ALA A 72 -8.58 15.82 32.79
N SER A 73 -9.79 15.51 32.30
CA SER A 73 -10.97 15.28 33.15
C SER A 73 -10.83 14.06 34.06
N LEU A 74 -10.15 13.02 33.58
CA LEU A 74 -9.92 11.78 34.32
C LEU A 74 -8.64 11.82 35.18
N GLY A 75 -7.83 12.88 35.05
CA GLY A 75 -6.56 13.02 35.77
C GLY A 75 -5.55 11.93 35.45
N ILE A 76 -5.52 11.45 34.20
CA ILE A 76 -4.60 10.37 33.78
C ILE A 76 -3.21 10.96 33.53
N THR A 77 -2.24 10.49 34.32
CA THR A 77 -0.84 10.91 34.23
C THR A 77 -0.14 10.34 33.00
N VAL A 78 1.00 10.93 32.62
CA VAL A 78 1.81 10.46 31.50
C VAL A 78 2.21 8.99 31.65
N ARG A 79 2.59 8.57 32.87
CA ARG A 79 2.97 7.17 33.14
C ARG A 79 1.79 6.21 33.02
N GLU A 80 0.60 6.61 33.46
CA GLU A 80 -0.61 5.81 33.28
C GLU A 80 -0.99 5.67 31.80
N GLN A 81 -0.81 6.72 30.98
CA GLN A 81 -1.01 6.63 29.53
C GLN A 81 -0.04 5.65 28.86
N GLU A 82 1.24 5.66 29.27
CA GLU A 82 2.23 4.71 28.77
C GLU A 82 1.81 3.26 29.10
N VAL A 83 1.42 3.00 30.36
CA VAL A 83 0.92 1.69 30.78
C VAL A 83 -0.33 1.30 29.98
N LEU A 84 -1.28 2.21 29.78
CA LEU A 84 -2.51 1.97 29.02
C LEU A 84 -2.23 1.59 27.56
N GLY A 85 -1.28 2.27 26.92
CA GLY A 85 -0.84 1.95 25.57
C GLY A 85 -0.23 0.55 25.48
N LEU A 86 0.58 0.15 26.46
CA LEU A 86 1.18 -1.19 26.49
C LEU A 86 0.15 -2.27 26.85
N LEU A 87 -0.83 -1.95 27.69
CA LEU A 87 -1.96 -2.82 27.97
C LEU A 87 -2.78 -3.11 26.70
N ALA A 88 -3.05 -2.07 25.90
CA ALA A 88 -3.75 -2.17 24.63
C ALA A 88 -2.96 -2.98 23.59
N ALA A 89 -1.63 -2.91 23.62
CA ALA A 89 -0.74 -3.74 22.81
C ALA A 89 -0.65 -5.21 23.29
N GLY A 90 -1.44 -5.61 24.30
CA GLY A 90 -1.51 -7.00 24.78
C GLY A 90 -0.35 -7.41 25.69
N LYS A 91 0.48 -6.49 26.17
CA LYS A 91 1.68 -6.81 26.98
C LYS A 91 1.33 -7.28 28.40
N SER A 92 2.01 -8.30 28.89
CA SER A 92 1.90 -8.77 30.27
C SER A 92 2.47 -7.74 31.24
N ASN A 93 2.08 -7.80 32.52
CA ASN A 93 2.58 -6.85 33.53
C ASN A 93 4.11 -6.91 33.68
N LYS A 94 4.72 -8.08 33.43
CA LYS A 94 6.18 -8.26 33.43
C LYS A 94 6.82 -7.56 32.23
N GLU A 95 6.30 -7.76 31.02
CA GLU A 95 6.81 -7.06 29.84
C GLU A 95 6.64 -5.53 29.92
N ILE A 96 5.54 -5.06 30.52
CA ILE A 96 5.31 -3.63 30.78
C ILE A 96 6.37 -3.10 31.75
N ALA A 97 6.64 -3.84 32.82
CA ALA A 97 7.65 -3.50 33.82
C ALA A 97 9.05 -3.41 33.18
N ASP A 98 9.41 -4.41 32.38
CA ASP A 98 10.69 -4.47 31.66
C ASP A 98 10.84 -3.29 30.69
N LYS A 99 9.77 -2.94 29.96
CA LYS A 99 9.80 -1.84 28.98
C LYS A 99 9.85 -0.46 29.62
N LEU A 100 9.24 -0.29 30.78
CA LEU A 100 9.20 0.98 31.52
C LEU A 100 10.36 1.12 32.53
N GLY A 101 11.16 0.06 32.73
CA GLY A 101 12.27 0.05 33.68
C GLY A 101 11.82 0.14 35.15
N ILE A 102 10.62 -0.37 35.47
CA ILE A 102 10.03 -0.34 36.81
C ILE A 102 9.69 -1.74 37.31
N SER A 103 9.38 -1.90 38.60
CA SER A 103 9.02 -3.21 39.14
C SER A 103 7.62 -3.66 38.69
N PRO A 104 7.37 -4.97 38.51
CA PRO A 104 6.03 -5.49 38.20
C PRO A 104 4.96 -5.13 39.24
N ASN A 105 5.35 -4.93 40.50
CA ASN A 105 4.44 -4.46 41.56
C ASN A 105 4.03 -3.01 41.33
N THR A 106 4.94 -2.15 40.87
CA THR A 106 4.63 -0.76 40.51
C THR A 106 3.63 -0.71 39.36
N VAL A 107 3.81 -1.56 38.34
CA VAL A 107 2.85 -1.69 37.24
C VAL A 107 1.47 -2.11 37.75
N LYS A 108 1.38 -3.08 38.67
CA LYS A 108 0.10 -3.49 39.28
C LYS A 108 -0.61 -2.32 39.97
N THR A 109 0.13 -1.52 40.74
CA THR A 109 -0.44 -0.34 41.42
C THR A 109 -0.91 0.71 40.42
N GLN A 110 -0.13 0.97 39.37
CA GLN A 110 -0.51 1.90 38.30
C GLN A 110 -1.78 1.42 37.57
N ILE A 111 -1.88 0.13 37.26
CA ILE A 111 -3.08 -0.48 36.64
C ILE A 111 -4.30 -0.33 37.56
N ALA A 112 -4.14 -0.55 38.87
CA ALA A 112 -5.23 -0.41 39.83
C ALA A 112 -5.74 1.04 39.91
N SER A 113 -4.83 2.03 39.93
CA SER A 113 -5.22 3.45 39.88
C SER A 113 -5.93 3.79 38.57
N LEU A 114 -5.44 3.24 37.45
CA LEU A 114 -6.03 3.45 36.14
C LEU A 114 -7.44 2.85 36.04
N TYR A 115 -7.65 1.67 36.60
CA TYR A 115 -8.96 1.04 36.70
C TYR A 115 -9.94 1.85 37.54
N HIS A 116 -9.47 2.43 38.64
CA HIS A 116 -10.28 3.35 39.44
C HIS A 116 -10.66 4.61 38.64
N LYS A 117 -9.70 5.22 37.93
CA LYS A 117 -9.95 6.42 37.12
C LYS A 117 -10.88 6.16 35.93
N LEU A 118 -10.77 4.99 35.29
CA LEU A 118 -11.65 4.60 34.18
C LEU A 118 -12.97 3.98 34.66
N GLU A 119 -13.16 3.74 35.95
CA GLU A 119 -14.32 3.06 36.54
C GLU A 119 -14.56 1.67 35.93
N VAL A 120 -13.49 0.87 35.84
CA VAL A 120 -13.51 -0.49 35.26
C VAL A 120 -12.83 -1.47 36.21
N GLN A 121 -13.13 -2.76 36.07
CA GLN A 121 -12.54 -3.80 36.91
C GLN A 121 -11.68 -4.79 36.13
N ARG A 122 -11.87 -4.86 34.81
CA ARG A 122 -11.19 -5.83 33.94
C ARG A 122 -10.31 -5.15 32.92
N ARG A 123 -9.22 -5.83 32.56
CA ARG A 123 -8.27 -5.39 31.53
C ARG A 123 -8.95 -5.07 30.20
N THR A 124 -9.81 -5.95 29.73
CA THR A 124 -10.52 -5.78 28.46
C THR A 124 -11.44 -4.55 28.49
N GLN A 125 -12.13 -4.32 29.62
CA GLN A 125 -12.98 -3.14 29.81
C GLN A 125 -12.16 -1.85 29.82
N ALA A 126 -10.99 -1.86 30.46
CA ALA A 126 -10.09 -0.70 30.45
C ALA A 126 -9.63 -0.34 29.05
N VAL A 127 -9.23 -1.33 28.24
CA VAL A 127 -8.84 -1.11 26.84
C VAL A 127 -10.01 -0.63 26.00
N GLN A 128 -11.20 -1.22 26.17
CA GLN A 128 -12.39 -0.79 25.44
C GLN A 128 -12.78 0.65 25.76
N LYS A 129 -12.91 0.99 27.05
CA LYS A 129 -13.29 2.34 27.50
C LYS A 129 -12.23 3.37 27.10
N ALA A 130 -10.95 2.99 27.11
CA ALA A 130 -9.88 3.86 26.62
C ALA A 130 -9.94 4.13 25.11
N ARG A 131 -10.45 3.18 24.30
CA ARG A 131 -10.72 3.39 22.87
C ARG A 131 -11.93 4.28 22.65
N GLU A 132 -13.01 4.05 23.39
CA GLU A 132 -14.23 4.87 23.34
C GLU A 132 -13.95 6.33 23.69
N LEU A 133 -13.07 6.57 24.67
CA LEU A 133 -12.64 7.91 25.09
C LEU A 133 -11.51 8.50 24.23
N ALA A 134 -11.09 7.82 23.16
CA ALA A 134 -9.97 8.23 22.32
C ALA A 134 -8.68 8.57 23.11
N LEU A 135 -8.36 7.73 24.11
CA LEU A 135 -7.09 7.78 24.86
C LEU A 135 -6.00 6.96 24.16
N ILE A 136 -6.40 5.89 23.46
CA ILE A 136 -5.53 4.98 22.71
C ILE A 136 -6.14 4.68 21.32
N PRO A 137 -5.30 4.43 20.28
CA PRO A 137 -5.77 4.09 18.94
C PRO A 137 -6.38 2.69 18.88
#